data_AF-A0AA40RXE9-F1
#
_entry.id   AF-A0AA40RXE9-F1
#
_cell.length_a   1.000
_cell.length_b   1.000
_cell.length_c   1.000
_cell.angle_alpha   90.00
_cell.angle_beta   90.00
_cell.angle_gamma   90.00
#
_symmetry.space_group_name_H-M   'P 1'
#
loop_
_entity.id
_entity.type
_entity.pdbx_description
1 polymer ?
#
loop_
_entity_poly.entity_id
_entity_poly.type
_entity_poly.pdbx_seq_one_letter_code
_entity_poly.pdbx_strand_id
1 'polypeptide(L)'
;DQEPMIEQTRELVRAFNNAYNTDVLVEPVGVFPPKGQGRLPGIDGNAKMSKSLGNGIYISDDADTLVKKVKAMYTDPRHINIADPGHVAGNVVFTYLDIFDPDKQRVQDLKDHYTAGGLGDMKLKKHLIDVMEAEMGPIRARREVFAKDIPAVLSMLAEGSKRANAVAEKTMKD
;
A
#
# COMPACT_ATOMS: atom_id res chain seq x y z
N ASP A 1 7.50 -11.25 4.63
CA ASP A 1 7.02 -12.04 5.78
C ASP A 1 6.19 -13.25 5.33
N GLN A 2 5.59 -13.22 4.13
CA GLN A 2 4.81 -14.35 3.61
C GLN A 2 5.62 -15.45 2.91
N GLU A 3 6.89 -15.20 2.56
CA GLU A 3 7.74 -16.17 1.85
C GLU A 3 7.88 -17.52 2.58
N PRO A 4 8.12 -17.58 3.92
CA PRO A 4 8.14 -18.86 4.63
C PRO A 4 6.82 -19.63 4.58
N MET A 5 5.67 -18.93 4.53
CA MET A 5 4.36 -19.58 4.43
C MET A 5 4.15 -20.20 3.05
N ILE A 6 4.60 -19.52 1.99
CA ILE A 6 4.57 -20.08 0.63
C ILE A 6 5.48 -21.30 0.53
N GLU A 7 6.69 -21.28 1.14
CA GLU A 7 7.57 -22.45 1.14
C GLU A 7 6.95 -23.63 1.89
N GLN A 8 6.36 -23.39 3.06
CA GLN A 8 5.62 -24.42 3.79
C GLN A 8 4.47 -25.01 2.94
N THR A 9 3.81 -24.19 2.13
CA THR A 9 2.77 -24.67 1.20
C THR A 9 3.36 -25.60 0.13
N ARG A 10 4.55 -25.28 -0.41
CA ARG A 10 5.25 -26.15 -1.39
C ARG A 10 5.66 -27.48 -0.77
N GLU A 11 6.18 -27.45 0.44
CA GLU A 11 6.54 -28.67 1.18
C GLU A 11 5.32 -29.58 1.35
N LEU A 12 4.16 -29.02 1.72
CA LEU A 12 2.90 -29.77 1.84
C LEU A 12 2.45 -30.37 0.50
N VAL A 13 2.52 -29.59 -0.59
CA VAL A 13 2.18 -30.08 -1.94
C VAL A 13 3.07 -31.27 -2.33
N ARG A 14 4.40 -31.12 -2.20
CA ARG A 14 5.36 -32.19 -2.52
C ARG A 14 5.13 -33.41 -1.64
N ALA A 15 4.94 -33.23 -0.33
CA ALA A 15 4.71 -34.33 0.60
C ALA A 15 3.43 -35.10 0.28
N PHE A 16 2.33 -34.40 -0.03
CA PHE A 16 1.07 -35.02 -0.42
C PHE A 16 1.21 -35.82 -1.72
N ASN A 17 1.72 -35.17 -2.78
CA ASN A 17 1.90 -35.80 -4.09
C ASN A 17 2.79 -37.05 -4.00
N ASN A 18 3.87 -37.00 -3.21
CA ASN A 18 4.74 -38.15 -2.96
C ASN A 18 4.06 -39.26 -2.15
N ALA A 19 3.35 -38.91 -1.06
CA ALA A 19 2.72 -39.91 -0.18
C ALA A 19 1.61 -40.70 -0.89
N TYR A 20 0.86 -40.05 -1.78
CA TYR A 20 -0.23 -40.67 -2.53
C TYR A 20 0.14 -41.06 -3.96
N ASN A 21 1.42 -40.90 -4.36
CA ASN A 21 1.93 -41.16 -5.70
C ASN A 21 1.04 -40.56 -6.81
N THR A 22 0.78 -39.26 -6.68
CA THR A 22 -0.12 -38.47 -7.54
C THR A 22 0.50 -37.13 -7.90
N ASP A 23 -0.15 -36.38 -8.81
CA ASP A 23 0.24 -35.01 -9.21
C ASP A 23 -0.97 -34.05 -9.20
N VAL A 24 -1.87 -34.24 -8.22
CA VAL A 24 -3.13 -33.48 -8.12
C VAL A 24 -2.90 -32.05 -7.62
N LEU A 25 -2.00 -31.86 -6.65
CA LEU A 25 -1.73 -30.53 -6.10
C LEU A 25 -0.62 -29.83 -6.89
N VAL A 26 -0.88 -28.59 -7.30
CA VAL A 26 0.08 -27.78 -8.07
C VAL A 26 0.93 -26.95 -7.11
N GLU A 27 2.25 -26.99 -7.30
CA GLU A 27 3.19 -26.23 -6.46
C GLU A 27 3.07 -24.71 -6.72
N PRO A 28 2.80 -23.88 -5.70
CA PRO A 28 2.59 -22.45 -5.89
C PRO A 28 3.89 -21.69 -6.16
N VAL A 29 3.81 -20.66 -7.00
CA VAL A 29 4.89 -19.69 -7.24
C VAL A 29 4.60 -18.40 -6.48
N GLY A 30 5.49 -18.03 -5.56
CA GLY A 30 5.40 -16.77 -4.83
C GLY A 30 5.69 -15.57 -5.72
N VAL A 31 4.88 -14.52 -5.60
CA VAL A 31 5.08 -13.22 -6.24
C VAL A 31 5.38 -12.21 -5.15
N PHE A 32 6.60 -11.68 -5.14
CA PHE A 32 7.06 -10.75 -4.10
C PHE A 32 7.51 -9.42 -4.71
N PRO A 33 7.26 -8.29 -4.03
CA PRO A 33 7.83 -7.02 -4.44
C PRO A 33 9.36 -7.06 -4.27
N PRO A 34 10.11 -6.17 -4.96
CA PRO A 34 11.53 -5.99 -4.70
C PRO A 34 11.80 -5.75 -3.21
N LYS A 35 12.95 -6.21 -2.73
CA LYS A 35 13.33 -6.09 -1.31
C LYS A 35 13.22 -4.62 -0.87
N GLY A 36 12.47 -4.39 0.21
CA GLY A 36 12.24 -3.06 0.77
C GLY A 36 10.99 -2.33 0.24
N GLN A 37 10.31 -2.84 -0.80
CA GLN A 37 9.12 -2.20 -1.39
C GLN A 37 7.78 -2.82 -0.95
N GLY A 38 7.80 -3.74 0.02
CA GLY A 38 6.59 -4.43 0.48
C GLY A 38 5.78 -3.69 1.55
N ARG A 39 6.23 -2.53 2.03
CA ARG A 39 5.59 -1.79 3.13
C ARG A 39 5.65 -0.30 2.90
N LEU A 40 4.54 0.37 3.18
CA LEU A 40 4.46 1.83 3.31
C LEU A 40 4.73 2.23 4.76
N PRO A 41 5.54 3.27 5.03
CA PRO A 41 5.68 3.83 6.37
C PRO A 41 4.40 4.53 6.82
N GLY A 42 4.17 4.57 8.12
CA GLY A 42 3.07 5.33 8.72
C GLY A 42 3.33 6.82 8.65
N ILE A 43 2.27 7.63 8.79
CA ILE A 43 2.39 9.10 8.78
C ILE A 43 3.25 9.62 9.94
N ASP A 44 3.47 8.82 10.98
CA ASP A 44 4.29 9.13 12.16
C ASP A 44 5.78 8.80 11.99
N GLY A 45 6.20 8.28 10.84
CA GLY A 45 7.60 7.86 10.60
C GLY A 45 7.88 6.41 10.98
N ASN A 46 6.92 5.67 11.55
CA ASN A 46 7.11 4.25 11.81
C ASN A 46 7.26 3.48 10.48
N ALA A 47 8.12 2.45 10.50
CA ALA A 47 8.43 1.64 9.32
C ALA A 47 7.23 0.88 8.71
N LYS A 48 6.08 0.89 9.38
CA LYS A 48 4.85 0.25 8.93
C LYS A 48 3.63 1.13 9.22
N MET A 49 2.86 1.37 8.17
CA MET A 49 1.48 1.84 8.29
C MET A 49 0.58 0.70 8.83
N SER A 50 -0.23 0.97 9.84
CA SER A 50 -1.24 0.02 10.30
C SER A 50 -2.46 0.70 10.91
N LYS A 51 -3.60 -0.01 10.87
CA LYS A 51 -4.83 0.43 11.52
C LYS A 51 -4.68 0.51 13.04
N SER A 52 -3.99 -0.47 13.64
CA SER A 52 -3.83 -0.55 15.10
C SER A 52 -2.91 0.55 15.67
N LEU A 53 -1.95 1.04 14.87
CA LEU A 53 -1.09 2.16 15.24
C LEU A 53 -1.77 3.52 15.02
N GLY A 54 -2.93 3.57 14.36
CA GLY A 54 -3.62 4.81 14.03
C GLY A 54 -2.85 5.73 13.07
N ASN A 55 -1.79 5.23 12.43
CA ASN A 55 -0.86 6.00 11.60
C ASN A 55 -1.11 5.85 10.09
N GLY A 56 -2.30 5.39 9.71
CA GLY A 56 -2.66 5.10 8.33
C GLY A 56 -3.51 6.17 7.65
N ILE A 57 -3.27 6.33 6.35
CA ILE A 57 -4.17 7.00 5.41
C ILE A 57 -5.01 5.91 4.76
N TYR A 58 -6.33 5.94 4.97
CA TYR A 58 -7.24 4.93 4.45
C TYR A 58 -7.79 5.37 3.10
N ILE A 59 -7.94 4.41 2.18
CA ILE A 59 -8.55 4.63 0.86
C ILE A 59 -9.97 5.24 0.96
N SER A 60 -10.65 5.03 2.09
CA SER A 60 -11.97 5.58 2.39
C SER A 60 -11.97 6.95 3.09
N ASP A 61 -10.82 7.50 3.46
CA ASP A 61 -10.75 8.81 4.12
C ASP A 61 -11.23 9.91 3.18
N ASP A 62 -12.13 10.77 3.64
CA ASP A 62 -12.54 11.96 2.90
C ASP A 62 -11.36 12.92 2.65
N ALA A 63 -11.55 13.88 1.74
CA ALA A 63 -10.51 14.83 1.34
C ALA A 63 -9.97 15.65 2.54
N ASP A 64 -10.83 16.06 3.47
CA ASP A 64 -10.41 16.85 4.63
C ASP A 64 -9.56 16.03 5.60
N THR A 65 -9.93 14.76 5.81
CA THR A 65 -9.17 13.80 6.61
C THR A 65 -7.82 13.49 5.99
N LEU A 66 -7.77 13.30 4.67
CA LEU A 66 -6.52 13.15 3.92
C LEU A 66 -5.60 14.36 4.14
N VAL A 67 -6.13 15.58 3.94
CA VAL A 67 -5.40 16.83 4.16
C VAL A 67 -4.84 16.91 5.58
N LYS A 68 -5.64 16.60 6.59
CA LYS A 68 -5.20 16.62 8.00
C LYS A 68 -4.08 15.61 8.26
N LYS A 69 -4.21 14.38 7.74
CA LYS A 69 -3.20 13.33 7.92
C LYS A 69 -1.89 13.65 7.21
N VAL A 70 -1.93 14.13 5.96
CA VAL A 70 -0.72 14.53 5.23
C VAL A 70 -0.03 15.72 5.89
N LYS A 71 -0.80 16.70 6.39
CA LYS A 71 -0.25 17.82 7.17
C LYS A 71 0.49 17.36 8.43
N ALA A 72 -0.01 16.32 9.08
CA ALA A 72 0.59 15.73 10.28
C ALA A 72 1.78 14.79 10.00
N MET A 73 2.11 14.50 8.73
CA MET A 73 3.17 13.55 8.41
C MET A 73 4.53 13.99 8.97
N TYR A 74 5.26 13.01 9.51
CA TYR A 74 6.64 13.17 9.97
C TYR A 74 7.56 13.47 8.78
N THR A 75 8.41 14.48 8.96
CA THR A 75 9.37 14.97 7.96
C THR A 75 10.79 14.87 8.54
N ASP A 76 11.60 15.93 8.46
CA ASP A 76 12.93 15.99 9.06
C ASP A 76 12.89 16.87 10.33
N PRO A 77 13.12 16.32 11.54
CA PRO A 77 13.12 17.11 12.77
C PRO A 77 14.26 18.15 12.83
N ARG A 78 15.26 18.04 11.96
CA ARG A 78 16.40 18.97 11.87
C ARG A 78 16.14 20.12 10.89
N HIS A 79 15.12 20.00 10.04
CA HIS A 79 14.75 21.04 9.09
C HIS A 79 13.84 22.09 9.77
N ILE A 80 14.47 23.03 10.47
CA ILE A 80 13.77 24.03 11.30
C ILE A 80 13.39 25.26 10.47
N ASN A 81 14.33 25.80 9.70
CA ASN A 81 14.09 26.96 8.84
C ASN A 81 14.01 26.54 7.38
N ILE A 82 13.15 27.21 6.61
CA ILE A 82 12.97 26.94 5.18
C ILE A 82 14.28 27.07 4.40
N ALA A 83 15.17 27.98 4.81
CA ALA A 83 16.45 28.22 4.15
C ALA A 83 17.51 27.15 4.45
N ASP A 84 17.33 26.36 5.51
CA ASP A 84 18.31 25.34 5.91
C ASP A 84 18.19 24.11 4.99
N PRO A 85 19.31 23.44 4.67
CA PRO A 85 19.28 22.13 4.02
C PRO A 85 18.48 21.10 4.80
N GLY A 86 17.54 20.41 4.14
CA GLY A 86 16.77 19.31 4.71
C GLY A 86 17.30 17.93 4.32
N HIS A 87 16.95 16.89 5.10
CA HIS A 87 17.31 15.51 4.82
C HIS A 87 16.14 14.73 4.19
N VAL A 88 16.37 14.14 3.01
CA VAL A 88 15.37 13.28 2.34
C VAL A 88 15.23 11.94 3.05
N ALA A 89 16.34 11.38 3.56
CA ALA A 89 16.34 10.10 4.26
C ALA A 89 15.52 10.18 5.54
N GLY A 90 14.52 9.30 5.69
CA GLY A 90 13.60 9.28 6.84
C GLY A 90 12.42 10.24 6.73
N ASN A 91 12.38 11.12 5.72
CA ASN A 91 11.24 11.99 5.48
C ASN A 91 10.11 11.20 4.78
N VAL A 92 9.01 11.00 5.50
CA VAL A 92 7.88 10.17 5.05
C VAL A 92 7.20 10.77 3.82
N VAL A 93 7.18 12.10 3.71
CA VAL A 93 6.56 12.81 2.58
C VAL A 93 7.24 12.46 1.27
N PHE A 94 8.58 12.41 1.24
CA PHE A 94 9.31 11.97 0.05
C PHE A 94 9.09 10.51 -0.28
N THR A 95 9.01 9.63 0.74
CA THR A 95 8.67 8.21 0.50
C THR A 95 7.31 8.07 -0.19
N TYR A 96 6.32 8.88 0.17
CA TYR A 96 5.01 8.85 -0.46
C TYR A 96 5.03 9.46 -1.86
N LEU A 97 5.73 10.58 -2.06
CA LEU A 97 5.91 11.16 -3.39
C LEU A 97 6.61 10.19 -4.35
N ASP A 98 7.63 9.47 -3.88
CA ASP A 98 8.32 8.43 -4.67
C ASP A 98 7.38 7.30 -5.12
N ILE A 99 6.31 7.04 -4.38
CA ILE A 99 5.35 5.98 -4.69
C ILE A 99 4.22 6.50 -5.56
N PHE A 100 3.57 7.59 -5.14
CA PHE A 100 2.30 8.05 -5.71
C PHE A 100 2.45 9.13 -6.78
N ASP A 101 3.53 9.91 -6.79
CA ASP A 101 3.71 10.95 -7.82
C ASP A 101 4.14 10.29 -9.14
N PRO A 102 3.36 10.39 -10.23
CA PRO A 102 3.75 9.82 -11.52
C PRO A 102 4.97 10.54 -12.13
N ASP A 103 5.21 11.81 -11.79
CA ASP A 103 6.31 12.61 -12.32
C ASP A 103 7.57 12.44 -11.43
N LYS A 104 8.36 11.41 -11.75
CA LYS A 104 9.58 11.10 -10.99
C LYS A 104 10.67 12.16 -11.15
N GLN A 105 10.68 12.93 -12.24
CA GLN A 105 11.64 14.01 -12.40
C GLN A 105 11.32 15.15 -11.44
N ARG A 106 10.04 15.56 -11.35
CA ARG A 106 9.61 16.55 -10.35
C ARG A 106 9.92 16.11 -8.92
N VAL A 107 9.75 14.83 -8.60
CA VAL A 107 10.12 14.32 -7.26
C VAL A 107 11.61 14.47 -7.01
N GLN A 108 12.45 14.20 -8.02
CA GLN A 108 13.90 14.42 -7.92
C GLN A 108 14.24 15.91 -7.75
N ASP A 109 13.62 16.80 -8.52
CA ASP A 109 13.83 18.25 -8.39
C ASP A 109 13.43 18.77 -7.00
N LEU A 110 12.34 18.23 -6.43
CA LEU A 110 11.91 18.54 -5.07
C LEU A 110 12.91 18.04 -4.03
N LYS A 111 13.50 16.85 -4.22
CA LYS A 111 14.56 16.32 -3.35
C LYS A 111 15.79 17.21 -3.40
N ASP A 112 16.24 17.58 -4.60
CA ASP A 112 17.42 18.40 -4.79
C ASP A 112 17.24 19.79 -4.14
N HIS A 113 16.09 20.44 -4.37
CA HIS A 113 15.74 21.71 -3.73
C HIS A 113 15.64 21.59 -2.21
N TYR A 114 15.06 20.51 -1.68
CA TYR A 114 15.01 20.28 -0.23
C TYR A 114 16.40 20.14 0.37
N THR A 115 17.30 19.40 -0.29
CA THR A 115 18.68 19.23 0.17
C THR A 115 19.55 20.48 0.03
N ALA A 116 19.23 21.35 -0.93
CA ALA A 116 19.91 22.64 -1.08
C ALA A 116 19.44 23.68 -0.05
N GLY A 117 18.24 23.51 0.50
CA GLY A 117 17.54 24.51 1.30
C GLY A 117 16.71 25.45 0.42
N GLY A 118 15.72 26.10 1.03
CA GLY A 118 14.74 26.97 0.36
C GLY A 118 13.35 26.37 0.17
N LEU A 119 13.15 25.09 0.52
CA LEU A 119 11.90 24.36 0.34
C LEU A 119 11.27 23.93 1.67
N GLY A 120 10.23 24.65 2.10
CA GLY A 120 9.51 24.32 3.33
C GLY A 120 8.65 23.04 3.23
N ASP A 121 8.60 22.27 4.32
CA ASP A 121 7.81 21.04 4.45
C ASP A 121 6.33 21.23 4.07
N MET A 122 5.76 22.39 4.35
CA MET A 122 4.36 22.65 4.01
C MET A 122 4.12 22.72 2.50
N LYS A 123 5.10 23.14 1.70
CA LYS A 123 4.98 23.14 0.25
C LYS A 123 5.03 21.70 -0.28
N LEU A 124 5.91 20.87 0.25
CA LEU A 124 5.98 19.44 -0.05
C LEU A 124 4.68 18.72 0.31
N LYS A 125 4.15 18.96 1.51
CA LYS A 125 2.90 18.35 1.97
C LYS A 125 1.70 18.77 1.14
N LYS A 126 1.63 20.03 0.71
CA LYS A 126 0.58 20.49 -0.22
C LYS A 126 0.65 19.75 -1.55
N HIS A 127 1.85 19.62 -2.11
CA HIS A 127 2.05 18.86 -3.34
C HIS A 127 1.64 17.38 -3.18
N LEU A 128 2.01 16.75 -2.07
CA LEU A 128 1.59 15.38 -1.77
C LEU A 128 0.07 15.24 -1.61
N ILE A 129 -0.62 16.23 -1.03
CA ILE A 129 -2.09 16.24 -0.95
C ILE A 129 -2.69 16.17 -2.35
N ASP A 130 -2.22 17.00 -3.28
CA ASP A 130 -2.76 17.05 -4.65
C ASP A 130 -2.54 15.71 -5.37
N VAL A 131 -1.35 15.12 -5.23
CA VAL A 131 -1.01 13.79 -5.78
C VAL A 131 -1.91 12.70 -5.19
N MET A 132 -2.06 12.65 -3.87
CA MET A 132 -2.87 11.64 -3.19
C MET A 132 -4.36 11.80 -3.50
N GLU A 133 -4.85 13.04 -3.63
CA GLU A 133 -6.24 13.33 -3.97
C GLU A 133 -6.57 12.86 -5.40
N ALA A 134 -5.67 13.08 -6.35
CA ALA A 134 -5.82 12.60 -7.72
C ALA A 134 -5.94 11.05 -7.79
N GLU A 135 -5.21 10.34 -6.93
CA GLU A 135 -5.26 8.87 -6.84
C GLU A 135 -6.50 8.37 -6.08
N MET A 136 -6.78 8.95 -4.91
CA MET A 136 -7.82 8.46 -3.99
C MET A 136 -9.23 8.92 -4.37
N GLY A 137 -9.39 10.10 -4.98
CA GLY A 137 -10.68 10.67 -5.36
C GLY A 137 -11.53 9.73 -6.23
N PRO A 138 -11.00 9.19 -7.34
CA PRO A 138 -11.71 8.20 -8.15
C PRO A 138 -12.08 6.93 -7.39
N ILE A 139 -11.23 6.48 -6.47
CA ILE A 139 -11.50 5.28 -5.67
C ILE A 139 -12.66 5.54 -4.70
N ARG A 140 -12.69 6.71 -4.06
CA ARG A 140 -13.80 7.11 -3.17
C ARG A 140 -15.11 7.21 -3.91
N ALA A 141 -15.12 7.84 -5.09
CA ALA A 141 -16.33 7.93 -5.91
C ALA A 141 -16.88 6.54 -6.27
N ARG A 142 -16.01 5.59 -6.65
CA ARG A 142 -16.43 4.20 -6.89
C ARG A 142 -16.97 3.53 -5.62
N ARG A 143 -16.29 3.73 -4.48
CA ARG A 143 -16.73 3.18 -3.19
C ARG A 143 -18.13 3.69 -2.83
N GLU A 144 -18.44 4.96 -3.06
CA GLU A 144 -19.76 5.54 -2.80
C GLU A 144 -20.85 4.93 -3.68
N VAL A 145 -20.56 4.61 -4.94
CA VAL A 145 -21.50 3.88 -5.82
C VAL A 145 -21.84 2.52 -5.20
N PHE A 146 -20.84 1.74 -4.79
CA PHE A 146 -21.06 0.44 -4.15
C PHE A 146 -21.74 0.54 -2.78
N ALA A 147 -21.48 1.61 -2.02
CA ALA A 147 -22.09 1.82 -0.71
C ALA A 147 -23.60 2.04 -0.77
N LYS A 148 -24.14 2.47 -1.93
CA LYS A 148 -25.59 2.64 -2.14
C LYS A 148 -26.33 1.30 -2.26
N ASP A 149 -25.63 0.22 -2.59
CA ASP A 149 -26.22 -1.11 -2.76
C ASP A 149 -25.35 -2.20 -2.12
N ILE A 150 -25.38 -2.24 -0.79
CA ILE A 150 -24.71 -3.27 0.00
C ILE A 150 -25.18 -4.69 -0.36
N PRO A 151 -26.49 -4.95 -0.59
CA PRO A 151 -26.94 -6.27 -1.08
C PRO A 151 -26.23 -6.71 -2.37
N ALA A 152 -26.04 -5.83 -3.35
CA ALA A 152 -25.29 -6.17 -4.56
C ALA A 152 -23.82 -6.53 -4.27
N VAL A 153 -23.15 -5.80 -3.37
CA VAL A 153 -21.77 -6.13 -2.94
C VAL A 153 -21.72 -7.52 -2.29
N LEU A 154 -22.68 -7.85 -1.41
CA LEU A 154 -22.76 -9.17 -0.79
C LEU A 154 -23.04 -10.27 -1.82
N SER A 155 -23.85 -9.98 -2.84
CA SER A 155 -24.11 -10.91 -3.94
C SER A 155 -22.83 -11.20 -4.74
N MET A 156 -22.02 -10.18 -5.04
CA MET A 156 -20.71 -10.34 -5.71
C MET A 156 -19.77 -11.23 -4.91
N LEU A 157 -19.73 -11.05 -3.58
CA LEU A 157 -18.94 -11.91 -2.69
C LEU A 157 -19.46 -13.36 -2.70
N ALA A 158 -20.78 -13.54 -2.61
CA ALA A 158 -21.40 -14.87 -2.63
C ALA A 158 -21.13 -15.61 -3.95
N GLU A 159 -21.17 -14.91 -5.08
CA GLU A 159 -20.83 -15.46 -6.39
C GLU A 159 -19.35 -15.84 -6.49
N GLY A 160 -18.45 -14.99 -5.98
CA GLY A 160 -17.03 -15.31 -5.87
C GLY A 160 -16.78 -16.58 -5.07
N SER A 161 -17.43 -16.70 -3.90
CA SER A 161 -17.34 -17.90 -3.06
C SER A 161 -17.88 -19.16 -3.75
N LYS A 162 -19.01 -19.06 -4.49
CA LYS A 162 -19.53 -20.19 -5.26
C LYS A 162 -18.54 -20.69 -6.31
N ARG A 163 -17.90 -19.77 -7.05
CA ARG A 163 -16.88 -20.12 -8.04
C ARG A 163 -15.66 -20.77 -7.39
N ALA A 164 -15.19 -20.23 -6.27
CA ALA A 164 -14.07 -20.80 -5.52
C ALA A 164 -14.40 -22.20 -4.97
N ASN A 165 -15.60 -22.40 -4.42
CA ASN A 165 -16.04 -23.69 -3.90
C ASN A 165 -16.11 -24.76 -5.01
N ALA A 166 -16.61 -24.41 -6.19
CA ALA A 166 -16.64 -25.38 -7.31
C ALA A 166 -15.23 -25.86 -7.71
N VAL A 167 -14.23 -24.97 -7.67
CA VAL A 167 -12.83 -25.34 -7.90
C VAL A 167 -12.30 -26.22 -6.77
N ALA A 168 -12.54 -25.82 -5.52
CA ALA A 168 -12.09 -26.59 -4.35
C ALA A 168 -12.72 -27.99 -4.30
N GLU A 169 -14.02 -28.11 -4.55
CA GLU A 169 -14.73 -29.41 -4.60
C GLU A 169 -14.20 -30.32 -5.70
N LYS A 170 -13.76 -29.75 -6.83
CA LYS A 170 -13.10 -30.53 -7.88
C LYS A 170 -11.76 -31.07 -7.37
N THR A 171 -10.91 -30.20 -6.81
CA THR A 171 -9.62 -30.61 -6.23
C THR A 171 -9.77 -31.66 -5.12
N MET A 172 -10.85 -31.61 -4.32
CA MET A 172 -11.10 -32.61 -3.28
C MET A 172 -11.56 -33.98 -3.81
N LYS A 173 -12.03 -34.04 -5.07
CA LYS A 173 -12.48 -35.29 -5.72
C LYS A 173 -11.37 -35.99 -6.51
N ASP A 174 -10.42 -35.21 -7.02
CA ASP A 174 -9.25 -35.66 -7.79
C ASP A 174 -8.26 -36.42 -6.89
#